data_AF-A0AAW7YXT6-F1
#
_entry.id   AF-A0AAW7YXT6-F1
#
_cell.length_a   1.000
_cell.length_b   1.000
_cell.length_c   1.000
_cell.angle_alpha   90.00
_cell.angle_beta   90.00
_cell.angle_gamma   90.00
#
_symmetry.space_group_name_H-M   'P 1'
#
loop_
_entity.id
_entity.type
_entity.pdbx_description
1 polymer ?
#
loop_
_entity_poly.entity_id
_entity_poly.type
_entity_poly.pdbx_seq_one_letter_code
_entity_poly.pdbx_strand_id
1 'polypeptide(L)' 'MHISINQLELSPYQTDILHKGVMDKMYQNQVKVMAWSPFAGGQLFDTSDDKSRRLMSVIEPLANKYQENVSAIMIA' A
#
# COMPACT_ATOMS: atom_id res chain seq x y z
N MET A 1 28.67 -1.62 -6.11
CA MET A 1 27.84 -0.55 -5.49
C MET A 1 26.72 -1.25 -4.74
N HIS A 2 26.62 -1.07 -3.42
CA HIS A 2 25.59 -1.71 -2.59
C HIS A 2 24.40 -0.75 -2.46
N ILE A 3 23.20 -1.17 -2.89
CA ILE A 3 21.97 -0.39 -2.71
C ILE A 3 21.42 -0.71 -1.32
N SER A 4 21.31 0.29 -0.45
CA SER A 4 20.81 0.07 0.92
C SER A 4 19.29 0.20 1.04
N ILE A 5 18.67 1.04 0.20
CA ILE A 5 17.23 1.32 0.20
C ILE A 5 16.72 1.40 -1.24
N ASN A 6 15.55 0.81 -1.49
CA ASN A 6 14.78 0.99 -2.72
C ASN A 6 13.43 1.65 -2.42
N GLN A 7 13.11 2.75 -3.10
CA GLN A 7 11.84 3.48 -2.92
C GLN A 7 10.82 2.97 -3.94
N LEU A 8 9.70 2.44 -3.47
CA LEU A 8 8.71 1.77 -4.31
C LEU A 8 7.30 2.19 -3.91
N GLU A 9 6.41 2.30 -4.90
CA GLU A 9 5.01 2.53 -4.63
C GLU A 9 4.40 1.26 -4.05
N LEU A 10 3.80 1.37 -2.86
CA LEU A 10 3.15 0.26 -2.20
C LEU A 10 1.97 0.77 -1.37
N SER A 11 0.79 0.21 -1.64
CA SER A 11 -0.41 0.41 -0.84
C SER A 11 -1.40 -0.73 -1.11
N PRO A 12 -2.47 -0.88 -0.32
CA PRO A 12 -3.60 -1.75 -0.67
C PRO A 12 -4.17 -1.51 -2.08
N TYR A 13 -4.00 -0.29 -2.62
CA TYR A 13 -4.33 0.01 -4.01
C TYR A 13 -3.24 -0.47 -4.98
N GLN A 14 -1.95 -0.32 -4.67
CA GLN A 14 -0.85 -0.74 -5.53
C GLN A 14 -0.05 -1.90 -4.91
N THR A 15 -0.39 -3.14 -5.30
CA THR A 15 0.19 -4.37 -4.75
C THR A 15 1.14 -5.11 -5.70
N ASP A 16 1.39 -4.56 -6.90
CA ASP A 16 2.17 -5.22 -7.95
C ASP A 16 3.54 -5.74 -7.47
N ILE A 17 4.22 -4.96 -6.63
CA ILE A 17 5.56 -5.32 -6.14
C ILE A 17 5.56 -6.56 -5.25
N LEU A 18 4.42 -6.92 -4.65
CA LEU A 18 4.25 -8.10 -3.82
C LEU A 18 4.11 -9.38 -4.66
N HIS A 19 3.74 -9.26 -5.94
CA HIS A 19 3.41 -10.41 -6.80
C HIS A 19 4.40 -10.60 -7.96
N LYS A 20 5.20 -9.58 -8.28
CA LYS A 20 6.12 -9.59 -9.44
C LYS A 20 7.58 -9.92 -9.07
N GLY A 21 7.83 -10.50 -7.89
CA GLY A 21 9.17 -10.88 -7.43
C GLY A 21 10.08 -9.71 -7.03
N VAL A 22 9.59 -8.47 -7.08
CA VAL A 22 10.36 -7.28 -6.67
C VAL A 22 10.65 -7.34 -5.18
N MET A 23 9.62 -7.59 -4.36
CA MET A 23 9.79 -7.73 -2.92
C MET A 23 10.73 -8.89 -2.56
N ASP A 24 10.61 -10.03 -3.25
CA ASP A 24 11.49 -11.19 -3.07
C ASP A 24 12.96 -10.84 -3.36
N LYS A 25 13.21 -10.10 -4.44
CA LYS A 25 14.56 -9.66 -4.79
C LYS A 25 15.12 -8.69 -3.76
N MET A 26 14.31 -7.77 -3.24
CA MET A 26 14.75 -6.84 -2.18
C MET A 26 15.12 -7.61 -0.92
N TYR A 27 14.29 -8.59 -0.53
CA TYR A 27 14.54 -9.46 0.60
C TYR A 27 15.83 -10.27 0.45
N GLN A 28 16.02 -10.96 -0.69
CA GLN A 28 17.22 -11.76 -0.97
C GLN A 28 18.52 -10.94 -0.95
N ASN A 29 18.46 -9.68 -1.38
CA ASN A 29 19.62 -8.80 -1.46
C ASN A 29 19.78 -7.91 -0.21
N GLN A 30 19.01 -8.14 0.85
CA GLN A 30 19.02 -7.34 2.09
C GLN A 30 18.83 -5.83 1.83
N VAL A 31 18.08 -5.48 0.78
CA VAL A 31 17.74 -4.10 0.43
C VAL A 31 16.45 -3.72 1.14
N LYS A 32 16.48 -2.63 1.93
CA LYS A 32 15.27 -2.15 2.60
C LYS A 32 14.32 -1.52 1.57
N VAL A 33 13.02 -1.76 1.73
CA VAL A 33 11.99 -1.07 0.95
C VAL A 33 11.52 0.15 1.72
N MET A 34 11.45 1.28 1.03
CA MET A 34 10.76 2.48 1.49
C MET A 34 9.50 2.64 0.65
N ALA A 35 8.36 2.30 1.26
CA ALA A 35 7.05 2.44 0.64
C ALA A 35 6.66 3.92 0.55
N TRP A 36 6.10 4.33 -0.58
CA TRP A 36 5.47 5.64 -0.75
C TRP A 36 4.07 5.49 -1.37
N SER A 37 3.29 6.57 -1.37
CA SER A 37 1.89 6.60 -1.84
C SER A 37 0.92 5.70 -1.06
N PRO A 38 0.87 5.78 0.29
CA PRO A 38 -0.04 4.93 1.08
C PRO A 38 -1.52 5.13 0.71
N PHE A 39 -1.87 6.28 0.13
CA PHE A 39 -3.23 6.64 -0.31
C PHE A 39 -3.39 6.68 -1.85
N ALA A 40 -2.54 5.98 -2.60
CA ALA A 40 -2.59 5.91 -4.06
C ALA A 40 -2.57 7.30 -4.73
N GLY A 41 -1.75 8.22 -4.22
CA GLY A 41 -1.67 9.59 -4.73
C GLY A 41 -2.98 10.38 -4.61
N GLY A 42 -3.91 9.95 -3.75
CA GLY A 42 -5.25 10.52 -3.60
C GLY A 42 -6.35 9.76 -4.36
N GLN A 43 -5.99 8.86 -5.28
CA GLN A 43 -6.95 8.09 -6.09
C GLN A 43 -7.85 7.19 -5.22
N LEU A 44 -7.37 6.77 -4.04
CA LEU A 44 -8.15 5.95 -3.10
C LEU A 44 -9.49 6.61 -2.72
N PHE A 45 -9.55 7.94 -2.74
CA PHE A 45 -10.74 8.71 -2.37
C PHE A 45 -11.61 9.11 -3.57
N ASP A 46 -11.23 8.70 -4.78
CA ASP A 46 -12.05 8.89 -5.97
C ASP A 46 -13.22 7.90 -5.96
N THR A 47 -14.43 8.43 -5.77
CA THR A 47 -15.66 7.62 -5.76
C THR A 47 -16.06 7.13 -7.15
N SER A 48 -15.50 7.70 -8.23
CA SER A 48 -15.75 7.22 -9.59
C SER A 48 -14.92 5.99 -9.96
N ASP A 49 -13.83 5.73 -9.24
CA ASP A 49 -12.96 4.57 -9.47
C ASP A 49 -13.49 3.29 -8.79
N ASP A 50 -13.72 2.25 -9.60
CA ASP A 50 -14.28 0.97 -9.15
C ASP A 50 -13.37 0.27 -8.12
N LYS A 51 -12.05 0.40 -8.29
CA LYS A 51 -11.07 -0.26 -7.43
C LYS A 51 -11.01 0.43 -6.07
N SER A 52 -11.04 1.76 -6.03
CA SER A 52 -11.15 2.58 -4.83
C SER A 52 -12.43 2.28 -4.06
N ARG A 53 -13.59 2.25 -4.73
CA ARG A 53 -14.86 1.89 -4.08
C ARG A 53 -14.81 0.50 -3.44
N ARG A 54 -14.27 -0.50 -4.15
CA ARG A 54 -14.12 -1.85 -3.63
C ARG A 54 -13.20 -1.90 -2.40
N LEU A 55 -12.08 -1.19 -2.43
CA LEU A 55 -11.16 -1.11 -1.30
C LEU A 55 -11.80 -0.44 -0.09
N MET A 56 -12.43 0.72 -0.28
CA MET A 56 -13.10 1.46 0.80
C MET A 56 -14.21 0.63 1.45
N SER A 57 -14.94 -0.18 0.68
CA SER A 57 -15.96 -1.09 1.21
C SER A 57 -15.43 -2.14 2.21
N VAL A 58 -14.11 -2.40 2.20
CA VAL A 58 -13.42 -3.29 3.16
C VAL A 58 -12.72 -2.49 4.26
N ILE A 59 -12.09 -1.37 3.91
CA ILE A 59 -11.30 -0.57 4.85
C ILE A 59 -12.20 0.14 5.87
N GLU A 60 -13.34 0.67 5.46
CA GLU A 60 -14.28 1.37 6.36
C GLU A 60 -14.82 0.47 7.48
N PRO A 61 -15.27 -0.78 7.21
CA PRO A 61 -15.61 -1.72 8.29
C PRO A 61 -14.45 -2.00 9.24
N LEU A 62 -13.21 -2.10 8.75
CA LEU A 62 -12.05 -2.33 9.60
C LEU A 62 -11.73 -1.12 10.48
N ALA A 63 -11.79 0.08 9.91
CA ALA A 63 -11.65 1.34 10.63
C ALA A 63 -12.68 1.43 11.78
N ASN A 64 -13.94 1.13 11.50
CA ASN A 64 -15.00 1.06 12.51
C ASN A 64 -14.75 -0.01 13.57
N LYS A 65 -14.34 -1.22 13.15
CA LYS A 65 -14.05 -2.34 14.07
C LYS A 65 -12.94 -2.00 15.06
N TYR A 66 -11.89 -1.33 14.59
CA TYR A 66 -10.74 -0.97 15.41
C TYR A 66 -10.86 0.41 16.06
N GLN A 67 -11.96 1.14 15.83
CA GLN A 67 -12.18 2.51 16.31
C GLN A 67 -11.09 3.47 15.86
N GLU A 68 -10.61 3.29 14.64
CA GLU A 68 -9.51 4.03 14.05
C GLU A 68 -9.93 4.73 12.76
N ASN A 69 -9.11 5.67 12.31
CA ASN A 69 -9.34 6.32 11.01
C ASN A 69 -8.94 5.39 9.85
N VAL A 70 -9.58 5.55 8.69
CA VAL A 70 -9.19 4.90 7.43
C VAL A 70 -7.68 5.05 7.18
N SER A 71 -7.13 6.24 7.45
CA SER A 71 -5.70 6.51 7.29
C SER A 71 -4.80 5.64 8.16
N ALA A 72 -5.23 5.30 9.38
CA ALA A 72 -4.48 4.42 10.26
C ALA A 72 -4.49 2.99 9.72
N ILE A 73 -5.65 2.49 9.27
CA ILE A 73 -5.78 1.16 8.66
C ILE A 73 -4.91 1.02 7.40
N MET A 74 -4.78 2.09 6.62
CA MET A 74 -4.01 2.08 5.38
C MET A 74 -2.50 2.05 5.57
N ILE A 75 -2.00 2.53 6.71
CA ILE A 75 -0.55 2.68 6.99
C ILE A 75 -0.03 1.60 7.95
N ALA A 76 -0.90 1.05 8.82
CA ALA A 76 -0.56 0.02 9.81
C ALA A 76 -0.02 -1.27 9.16
#